data_AF-A0A6L6GWB2-F1
#
_entry.id   AF-A0A6L6GWB2-F1
#
_cell.length_a   1.000
_cell.length_b   1.000
_cell.length_c   1.000
_cell.angle_alpha   90.00
_cell.angle_beta   90.00
_cell.angle_gamma   90.00
#
_symmetry.space_group_name_H-M   'P 1'
#
loop_
_entity.id
_entity.type
_entity.pdbx_description
1 polymer ?
#
loop_
_entity_poly.entity_id
_entity_poly.type
_entity_poly.pdbx_seq_one_letter_code
_entity_poly.pdbx_strand_id
1 'polypeptide(L)'
;MNWEAVRNEWESSEITFKELAEKHGLKDATIRSRKNREKWQRNDATQRSGSTSSVATKKKNGKQQRQQKRSGNPSPSQSFPKRNSFSRKHGLFSKYLHEEQVEIMDAMADMDFTDQLWLQIEIKFSAIIRMQKIMWVGDAEDHLKEESGYHSSIEGGGTTYKVAFAYERYESYIKAQTRAMAEYRNLVKQFLEMTDAFDERRLKLETMQVGIDKTRAEADRISKEEGEDAEEIVIVDKWGKCDA
;
A
#
# COMPACT_ATOMS: atom_id res chain seq x y z
N MET A 1 -73.17 16.77 6.48
CA MET A 1 -72.82 15.77 5.46
C MET A 1 -73.03 14.39 6.05
N ASN A 2 -73.98 13.60 5.54
CA ASN A 2 -74.39 12.35 6.17
C ASN A 2 -73.59 11.16 5.61
N TRP A 3 -72.54 10.75 6.34
CA TRP A 3 -71.65 9.66 5.93
C TRP A 3 -72.32 8.28 5.97
N GLU A 4 -73.34 8.09 6.79
CA GLU A 4 -74.10 6.84 6.86
C GLU A 4 -74.92 6.64 5.59
N ALA A 5 -75.47 7.72 5.02
CA ALA A 5 -76.16 7.66 3.73
C ALA A 5 -75.20 7.28 2.58
N VAL A 6 -74.00 7.87 2.56
CA VAL A 6 -72.95 7.55 1.56
C VAL A 6 -72.48 6.10 1.70
N ARG A 7 -72.32 5.61 2.94
CA ARG A 7 -71.97 4.21 3.22
C ARG A 7 -73.06 3.27 2.74
N ASN A 8 -74.31 3.50 3.13
CA ASN A 8 -75.43 2.65 2.75
C ASN A 8 -75.61 2.60 1.23
N GLU A 9 -75.46 3.73 0.54
CA GLU A 9 -75.50 3.77 -0.93
C GLU A 9 -74.33 2.98 -1.54
N TRP A 10 -73.11 3.11 -1.01
CA TRP A 10 -71.95 2.32 -1.45
C TRP A 10 -72.12 0.80 -1.24
N GLU A 11 -72.69 0.40 -0.09
CA GLU A 11 -72.84 -1.01 0.30
C GLU A 11 -74.06 -1.68 -0.37
N SER A 12 -75.10 -0.91 -0.71
CA SER A 12 -76.33 -1.43 -1.36
C SER A 12 -76.32 -1.40 -2.88
N SER A 13 -75.51 -0.54 -3.50
CA SER A 13 -75.49 -0.35 -4.96
C SER A 13 -74.12 -0.62 -5.56
N GLU A 14 -74.09 -1.06 -6.83
CA GLU A 14 -72.85 -1.34 -7.56
C GLU A 14 -72.27 -0.08 -8.25
N ILE A 15 -72.45 1.11 -7.65
CA ILE A 15 -72.04 2.41 -8.23
C ILE A 15 -70.52 2.62 -8.19
N THR A 16 -69.93 3.32 -9.16
CA THR A 16 -68.49 3.64 -9.11
C THR A 16 -68.18 4.75 -8.10
N PHE A 17 -66.96 4.79 -7.55
CA PHE A 17 -66.60 5.85 -6.59
C PHE A 17 -66.69 7.28 -7.17
N LYS A 18 -66.55 7.42 -8.50
CA LYS A 18 -66.69 8.72 -9.18
C LYS A 18 -68.12 9.21 -9.17
N GLU A 19 -69.07 8.34 -9.51
CA GLU A 19 -70.50 8.66 -9.51
C GLU A 19 -71.03 8.93 -8.09
N LEU A 20 -70.57 8.16 -7.10
CA LEU A 20 -70.91 8.40 -5.69
C LEU A 20 -70.33 9.74 -5.21
N ALA A 21 -69.15 10.12 -5.69
CA ALA A 21 -68.53 11.40 -5.38
C ALA A 21 -69.31 12.57 -5.99
N GLU A 22 -69.76 12.47 -7.24
CA GLU A 22 -70.55 13.50 -7.91
C GLU A 22 -71.91 13.72 -7.24
N LYS A 23 -72.64 12.64 -6.88
CA LYS A 23 -73.94 12.75 -6.20
C LYS A 23 -73.87 13.47 -4.85
N HIS A 24 -72.81 13.22 -4.10
CA HIS A 24 -72.63 13.78 -2.75
C HIS A 24 -71.74 15.04 -2.73
N GLY A 25 -71.30 15.55 -3.89
CA GLY A 25 -70.43 16.73 -3.97
C GLY A 25 -69.06 16.54 -3.31
N LEU A 26 -68.53 15.31 -3.32
CA LEU A 26 -67.28 14.91 -2.68
C LEU A 26 -66.17 14.69 -3.71
N LYS A 27 -64.92 14.63 -3.23
CA LYS A 27 -63.79 14.11 -4.01
C LYS A 27 -63.75 12.58 -3.88
N ASP A 28 -63.52 11.86 -4.97
CA ASP A 28 -63.35 10.39 -5.01
C ASP A 28 -62.34 9.90 -3.94
N ALA A 29 -61.21 10.59 -3.80
CA ALA A 29 -60.18 10.26 -2.82
C ALA A 29 -60.68 10.25 -1.36
N THR A 30 -61.63 11.11 -1.01
CA THR A 30 -62.21 11.18 0.34
C THR A 30 -63.06 9.94 0.64
N ILE A 31 -63.83 9.49 -0.35
CA ILE A 31 -64.66 8.27 -0.25
C ILE A 31 -63.76 7.03 -0.10
N ARG A 32 -62.68 6.93 -0.88
CA ARG A 32 -61.72 5.80 -0.78
C ARG A 32 -61.03 5.74 0.59
N SER A 33 -60.63 6.89 1.12
CA SER A 33 -59.99 6.99 2.44
C SER A 33 -60.95 6.55 3.55
N ARG A 34 -62.20 7.03 3.51
CA ARG A 34 -63.27 6.65 4.46
C ARG A 34 -63.61 5.17 4.37
N LYS A 35 -63.78 4.62 3.17
CA LYS A 35 -63.99 3.18 2.94
C LYS A 35 -62.96 2.33 3.69
N ASN A 36 -61.68 2.70 3.61
CA ASN A 36 -60.61 1.95 4.25
C ASN A 36 -60.59 2.13 5.79
N ARG A 37 -60.81 3.36 6.28
CA ARG A 37 -60.83 3.67 7.72
C ARG A 37 -61.99 3.01 8.44
N GLU A 38 -63.17 3.01 7.81
CA GLU A 38 -64.42 2.54 8.40
C GLU A 38 -64.81 1.13 7.93
N LYS A 39 -63.95 0.51 7.11
CA LYS A 39 -64.10 -0.85 6.60
C LYS A 39 -65.46 -1.09 5.95
N TRP A 40 -65.87 -0.22 5.03
CA TRP A 40 -67.13 -0.41 4.28
C TRP A 40 -67.01 -1.65 3.38
N GLN A 41 -68.03 -2.50 3.37
CA GLN A 41 -68.02 -3.78 2.65
C GLN A 41 -69.17 -3.84 1.65
N ARG A 42 -68.87 -4.22 0.41
CA ARG A 42 -69.91 -4.74 -0.48
C ARG A 42 -70.09 -6.22 -0.18
N ASN A 43 -71.33 -6.70 -0.25
CA ASN A 43 -71.68 -8.11 -0.07
C ASN A 43 -71.15 -9.03 -1.20
N ASP A 44 -70.07 -8.64 -1.87
CA ASP A 44 -69.37 -9.50 -2.80
C ASP A 44 -68.63 -10.58 -2.00
N ALA A 45 -69.03 -11.84 -2.26
CA ALA A 45 -68.56 -13.08 -1.66
C ALA A 45 -67.04 -13.38 -1.85
N THR A 46 -66.24 -12.36 -2.16
CA THR A 46 -64.79 -12.45 -2.29
C THR A 46 -64.11 -11.42 -1.39
N GLN A 47 -64.26 -11.57 -0.07
CA GLN A 47 -63.45 -10.83 0.89
C GLN A 47 -62.46 -11.77 1.57
N ARG A 48 -61.19 -11.67 1.14
CA ARG A 48 -60.02 -12.19 1.86
C ARG A 48 -60.04 -11.58 3.26
N SER A 49 -60.47 -12.36 4.23
CA SER A 49 -60.45 -12.00 5.64
C SER A 49 -59.00 -11.84 6.11
N GLY A 50 -58.65 -10.61 6.49
CA GLY A 50 -57.75 -10.29 7.59
C GLY A 50 -56.38 -10.98 7.65
N SER A 51 -55.36 -10.36 7.06
CA SER A 51 -54.01 -10.42 7.62
C SER A 51 -53.57 -9.02 8.03
N THR A 52 -54.17 -8.52 9.11
CA THR A 52 -53.55 -7.48 9.93
C THR A 52 -52.49 -8.14 10.82
N SER A 53 -51.22 -8.01 10.46
CA SER A 53 -50.13 -8.19 11.41
C SER A 53 -49.29 -6.92 11.46
N SER A 54 -49.73 -5.97 12.29
CA SER A 54 -48.83 -4.99 12.86
C SER A 54 -48.20 -5.60 14.12
N VAL A 55 -46.87 -5.45 14.22
CA VAL A 55 -46.05 -5.48 15.45
C VAL A 55 -46.27 -6.64 16.43
N ALA A 56 -45.38 -7.64 16.39
CA ALA A 56 -44.67 -8.20 17.56
C ALA A 56 -44.02 -9.53 17.15
N THR A 57 -42.70 -9.59 17.29
CA THR A 57 -41.86 -10.78 17.20
C THR A 57 -42.50 -11.91 18.04
N LYS A 58 -43.05 -12.93 17.38
CA LYS A 58 -43.60 -14.12 18.04
C LYS A 58 -42.48 -14.83 18.82
N LYS A 59 -42.45 -14.65 20.15
CA LYS A 59 -41.76 -15.58 21.05
C LYS A 59 -42.46 -16.93 20.97
N LYS A 60 -41.82 -17.90 20.31
CA LYS A 60 -42.24 -19.31 20.36
C LYS A 60 -42.00 -19.84 21.77
N ASN A 61 -43.07 -20.03 22.54
CA ASN A 61 -43.06 -20.94 23.68
C ASN A 61 -43.43 -22.34 23.18
N GLY A 62 -42.64 -23.34 23.54
CA GLY A 62 -42.99 -24.75 23.33
C GLY A 62 -41.91 -25.62 22.70
N LYS A 63 -40.69 -25.57 23.27
CA LYS A 63 -39.82 -26.73 23.54
C LYS A 63 -38.67 -26.17 24.36
N GLN A 64 -38.49 -26.69 25.58
CA GLN A 64 -37.23 -26.53 26.31
C GLN A 64 -36.14 -27.20 25.46
N GLN A 65 -35.66 -26.50 24.45
CA GLN A 65 -34.35 -26.80 23.91
C GLN A 65 -33.43 -26.54 25.07
N ARG A 66 -32.90 -27.65 25.64
CA ARG A 66 -31.73 -27.63 26.50
C ARG A 66 -30.86 -26.49 25.99
N GLN A 67 -30.53 -25.53 26.85
CA GLN A 67 -29.49 -24.59 26.51
C GLN A 67 -28.24 -25.44 26.29
N GLN A 68 -28.06 -25.94 25.06
CA GLN A 68 -26.77 -26.27 24.55
C GLN A 68 -26.04 -24.96 24.79
N LYS A 69 -25.09 -25.04 25.72
CA LYS A 69 -24.08 -24.02 25.88
C LYS A 69 -23.82 -23.54 24.46
N ARG A 70 -24.13 -22.29 24.15
CA ARG A 70 -23.52 -21.63 23.00
C ARG A 70 -22.06 -21.59 23.39
N SER A 71 -21.38 -22.73 23.28
CA SER A 71 -19.98 -22.77 23.01
C SER A 71 -19.92 -22.00 21.71
N GLY A 72 -19.68 -20.69 21.83
CA GLY A 72 -18.91 -20.01 20.79
C GLY A 72 -17.83 -20.99 20.38
N ASN A 73 -17.69 -21.17 19.07
CA ASN A 73 -16.81 -22.15 18.45
C ASN A 73 -15.63 -22.47 19.40
N PRO A 74 -15.49 -23.70 19.97
CA PRO A 74 -14.63 -23.95 21.14
C PRO A 74 -13.16 -23.57 20.93
N SER A 75 -12.80 -23.31 19.68
CA SER A 75 -11.62 -22.55 19.29
C SER A 75 -11.85 -22.14 17.83
N PRO A 76 -12.26 -20.90 17.49
CA PRO A 76 -11.98 -20.44 16.14
C PRO A 76 -10.46 -20.43 16.05
N SER A 77 -9.87 -21.38 15.32
CA SER A 77 -8.50 -21.20 14.87
C SER A 77 -8.47 -19.81 14.27
N GLN A 78 -7.63 -18.92 14.79
CA GLN A 78 -7.57 -17.53 14.34
C GLN A 78 -7.42 -17.55 12.82
N SER A 79 -8.53 -17.34 12.11
CA SER A 79 -8.55 -17.24 10.65
C SER A 79 -8.27 -15.80 10.23
N PHE A 80 -7.63 -15.04 11.12
CA PHE A 80 -6.91 -13.86 10.72
C PHE A 80 -5.63 -14.37 10.06
N PRO A 81 -5.42 -14.10 8.78
CA PRO A 81 -4.16 -14.39 8.13
C PRO A 81 -3.06 -13.69 8.91
N LYS A 82 -1.85 -14.26 8.89
CA LYS A 82 -0.68 -13.60 9.47
C LYS A 82 -0.54 -12.22 8.81
N ARG A 83 -0.38 -11.18 9.64
CA ARG A 83 -0.26 -9.76 9.24
C ARG A 83 -1.55 -9.17 8.64
N ASN A 84 -1.49 -7.89 8.25
CA ASN A 84 -2.59 -7.14 7.65
C ASN A 84 -2.91 -7.60 6.20
N SER A 85 -2.96 -8.92 5.94
CA SER A 85 -3.10 -9.44 4.57
C SER A 85 -4.50 -9.17 3.98
N PHE A 86 -5.50 -8.89 4.83
CA PHE A 86 -6.85 -8.51 4.40
C PHE A 86 -6.94 -7.09 3.86
N SER A 87 -5.96 -6.21 4.14
CA SER A 87 -5.97 -4.81 3.69
C SER A 87 -5.04 -4.52 2.51
N ARG A 88 -4.40 -5.55 1.92
CA ARG A 88 -3.50 -5.36 0.77
C ARG A 88 -4.29 -4.81 -0.42
N LYS A 89 -3.87 -3.69 -0.99
CA LYS A 89 -4.59 -3.04 -2.13
C LYS A 89 -4.53 -3.94 -3.38
N HIS A 90 -3.52 -4.81 -3.46
CA HIS A 90 -3.19 -5.62 -4.64
C HIS A 90 -3.52 -7.12 -4.52
N GLY A 91 -4.74 -7.45 -4.08
CA GLY A 91 -5.19 -8.83 -3.87
C GLY A 91 -5.10 -9.78 -5.08
N LEU A 92 -5.19 -9.27 -6.32
CA LEU A 92 -4.99 -10.06 -7.54
C LEU A 92 -3.51 -10.44 -7.74
N PHE A 93 -2.59 -9.51 -7.48
CA PHE A 93 -1.16 -9.70 -7.71
C PHE A 93 -0.50 -10.55 -6.63
N SER A 94 -1.03 -10.55 -5.40
CA SER A 94 -0.56 -11.42 -4.32
C SER A 94 -0.65 -12.92 -4.60
N LYS A 95 -1.37 -13.35 -5.65
CA LYS A 95 -1.40 -14.74 -6.10
C LYS A 95 -0.16 -15.17 -6.86
N TYR A 96 0.54 -14.22 -7.48
CA TYR A 96 1.66 -14.47 -8.39
C TYR A 96 2.97 -13.85 -7.92
N LEU A 97 2.89 -12.82 -7.06
CA LEU A 97 4.03 -12.11 -6.52
C LEU A 97 4.33 -12.55 -5.08
N HIS A 98 5.60 -12.48 -4.71
CA HIS A 98 6.07 -12.71 -3.35
C HIS A 98 5.55 -11.61 -2.39
N GLU A 99 5.51 -11.93 -1.09
CA GLU A 99 4.97 -11.02 -0.07
C GLU A 99 5.64 -9.64 -0.07
N GLU A 100 6.97 -9.64 -0.19
CA GLU A 100 7.83 -8.45 -0.24
C GLU A 100 7.54 -7.59 -1.48
N GLN A 101 7.27 -8.22 -2.62
CA GLN A 101 6.97 -7.51 -3.88
C GLN A 101 5.64 -6.76 -3.76
N VAL A 102 4.64 -7.39 -3.14
CA VAL A 102 3.32 -6.76 -2.91
C VAL A 102 3.45 -5.59 -1.92
N GLU A 103 4.28 -5.72 -0.89
CA GLU A 103 4.55 -4.63 0.06
C GLU A 103 5.24 -3.44 -0.59
N ILE A 104 6.21 -3.69 -1.48
CA ILE A 104 6.87 -2.64 -2.28
C ILE A 104 5.84 -1.93 -3.17
N MET A 105 4.98 -2.69 -3.85
CA MET A 105 3.94 -2.12 -4.69
C MET A 105 2.95 -1.27 -3.90
N ASP A 106 2.47 -1.76 -2.75
CA ASP A 106 1.56 -1.01 -1.87
C ASP A 106 2.22 0.28 -1.36
N ALA A 107 3.52 0.26 -1.05
CA ALA A 107 4.28 1.44 -0.61
C ALA A 107 4.51 2.46 -1.74
N MET A 108 4.65 2.00 -2.98
CA MET A 108 4.85 2.86 -4.15
C MET A 108 3.55 3.34 -4.81
N ALA A 109 2.41 2.72 -4.49
CA ALA A 109 1.13 2.97 -5.16
C ALA A 109 0.66 4.43 -5.09
N ASP A 110 1.03 5.14 -4.02
CA ASP A 110 0.61 6.52 -3.78
C ASP A 110 1.69 7.55 -4.21
N MET A 111 2.82 7.11 -4.79
CA MET A 111 3.92 7.96 -5.24
C MET A 111 3.78 8.34 -6.72
N ASP A 112 3.98 9.62 -7.04
CA ASP A 112 4.14 10.05 -8.43
C ASP A 112 5.42 9.46 -9.05
N PHE A 113 5.48 9.40 -10.38
CA PHE A 113 6.66 8.94 -11.10
C PHE A 113 7.92 9.72 -10.71
N THR A 114 7.79 11.03 -10.49
CA THR A 114 8.89 11.90 -10.04
C THR A 114 9.41 11.48 -8.67
N ASP A 115 8.52 11.12 -7.76
CA ASP A 115 8.85 10.68 -6.40
C ASP A 115 9.46 9.27 -6.41
N GLN A 116 9.00 8.40 -7.29
CA GLN A 116 9.59 7.08 -7.49
C GLN A 116 11.02 7.18 -8.05
N LEU A 117 11.23 8.09 -8.99
CA LEU A 117 12.57 8.34 -9.54
C LEU A 117 13.51 8.91 -8.48
N TRP A 118 13.01 9.82 -7.65
CA TRP A 118 13.72 10.34 -6.49
C TRP A 118 14.13 9.23 -5.51
N LEU A 119 13.19 8.35 -5.15
CA LEU A 119 13.46 7.20 -4.28
C LEU A 119 14.54 6.28 -4.88
N GLN A 120 14.51 6.04 -6.19
CA GLN A 120 15.54 5.26 -6.87
C GLN A 120 16.91 5.93 -6.78
N ILE A 121 16.99 7.25 -6.97
CA ILE A 121 18.24 8.02 -6.81
C ILE A 121 18.80 7.83 -5.40
N GLU A 122 17.96 7.97 -4.36
CA GLU A 122 18.38 7.77 -2.96
C GLU A 122 18.88 6.35 -2.69
N ILE A 123 18.18 5.33 -3.21
CA ILE A 123 18.60 3.93 -3.08
C ILE A 123 19.94 3.69 -3.78
N LYS A 124 20.14 4.23 -5.00
CA LYS A 124 21.41 4.07 -5.73
C LYS A 124 22.54 4.79 -5.02
N PHE A 125 22.32 6.01 -4.54
CA PHE A 125 23.29 6.75 -3.75
C PHE A 125 23.70 5.99 -2.47
N SER A 126 22.72 5.46 -1.72
CA SER A 126 22.97 4.63 -0.55
C SER A 126 23.78 3.37 -0.89
N ALA A 127 23.43 2.70 -2.00
CA ALA A 127 24.15 1.52 -2.49
C ALA A 127 25.60 1.86 -2.86
N ILE A 128 25.87 3.02 -3.48
CA ILE A 128 27.21 3.49 -3.80
C ILE A 128 28.06 3.65 -2.54
N ILE A 129 27.54 4.34 -1.52
CA ILE A 129 28.23 4.54 -0.24
C ILE A 129 28.49 3.19 0.44
N ARG A 130 27.49 2.30 0.46
CA ARG A 130 27.63 0.99 1.08
C ARG A 130 28.64 0.11 0.34
N MET A 131 28.66 0.18 -0.99
CA MET A 131 29.62 -0.54 -1.82
C MET A 131 31.06 -0.10 -1.54
N GLN A 132 31.31 1.22 -1.41
CA GLN A 132 32.61 1.73 -1.00
C GLN A 132 33.08 1.15 0.34
N LYS A 133 32.17 1.03 1.32
CA LYS A 133 32.49 0.46 2.65
C LYS A 133 32.77 -1.03 2.62
N ILE A 134 32.06 -1.79 1.79
CA ILE A 134 32.15 -3.27 1.77
C ILE A 134 33.32 -3.73 0.89
N MET A 135 33.53 -3.08 -0.25
CA MET A 135 34.49 -3.51 -1.26
C MET A 135 35.85 -2.81 -1.14
N TRP A 136 36.07 -2.03 -0.08
CA TRP A 136 37.35 -1.42 0.19
C TRP A 136 38.47 -2.47 0.22
N VAL A 137 39.58 -2.16 -0.45
CA VAL A 137 40.81 -2.96 -0.47
C VAL A 137 41.89 -2.00 0.00
N GLY A 138 42.44 -2.24 1.18
CA GLY A 138 43.41 -1.32 1.79
C GLY A 138 44.79 -1.42 1.16
N ASP A 139 45.22 -2.64 0.84
CA ASP A 139 46.57 -2.94 0.38
C ASP A 139 46.57 -4.03 -0.71
N ALA A 140 47.66 -4.11 -1.47
CA ALA A 140 47.89 -5.14 -2.48
C ALA A 140 47.88 -6.56 -1.92
N GLU A 141 48.17 -6.74 -0.63
CA GLU A 141 48.14 -8.05 0.05
C GLU A 141 46.81 -8.33 0.80
N ASP A 142 45.84 -7.41 0.75
CA ASP A 142 44.51 -7.56 1.39
C ASP A 142 43.62 -8.58 0.64
N HIS A 143 43.95 -9.85 0.84
CA HIS A 143 43.25 -10.99 0.26
C HIS A 143 42.19 -11.53 1.21
N LEU A 144 40.97 -11.73 0.70
CA LEU A 144 39.91 -12.38 1.47
C LEU A 144 40.05 -13.89 1.33
N LYS A 145 40.09 -14.62 2.44
CA LYS A 145 40.23 -16.08 2.46
C LYS A 145 39.12 -16.72 3.27
N GLU A 146 38.35 -17.60 2.65
CA GLU A 146 37.28 -18.37 3.29
C GLU A 146 37.49 -19.87 3.07
N GLU A 147 37.27 -20.67 4.11
CA GLU A 147 37.36 -22.13 3.99
C GLU A 147 36.23 -22.64 3.10
N SER A 148 36.60 -23.28 1.99
CA SER A 148 35.65 -23.72 0.97
C SER A 148 35.34 -25.21 1.04
N GLY A 149 36.10 -25.97 1.83
CA GLY A 149 35.91 -27.40 2.01
C GLY A 149 36.97 -28.03 2.89
N TYR A 150 36.58 -29.09 3.56
CA TYR A 150 37.46 -29.93 4.36
C TYR A 150 37.36 -31.36 3.84
N HIS A 151 38.50 -32.00 3.62
CA HIS A 151 38.54 -33.43 3.35
C HIS A 151 39.47 -34.11 4.36
N SER A 152 39.01 -35.23 4.90
CA SER A 152 39.77 -36.09 5.80
C SER A 152 39.91 -37.47 5.15
N SER A 153 41.13 -38.01 5.12
CA SER A 153 41.40 -39.38 4.69
C SER A 153 42.37 -40.07 5.66
N ILE A 154 42.47 -41.40 5.57
CA ILE A 154 43.34 -42.24 6.40
C ILE A 154 44.83 -41.85 6.25
N GLU A 155 45.22 -41.31 5.10
CA GLU A 155 46.60 -40.91 4.77
C GLU A 155 46.88 -39.43 5.09
N GLY A 156 45.87 -38.67 5.52
CA GLY A 156 45.95 -37.25 5.83
C GLY A 156 44.68 -36.48 5.44
N GLY A 157 44.44 -35.35 6.09
CA GLY A 157 43.35 -34.42 5.77
C GLY A 157 43.87 -33.06 5.31
N GLY A 158 43.10 -32.38 4.47
CA GLY A 158 43.42 -31.05 3.94
C GLY A 158 42.20 -30.14 3.89
N THR A 159 42.43 -28.86 4.18
CA THR A 159 41.46 -27.76 4.04
C THR A 159 41.69 -27.02 2.73
N THR A 160 40.66 -26.89 1.91
CA THR A 160 40.68 -26.03 0.71
C THR A 160 40.15 -24.65 1.05
N TYR A 161 40.74 -23.61 0.47
CA TYR A 161 40.32 -22.23 0.67
C TYR A 161 39.94 -21.59 -0.65
N LYS A 162 38.88 -20.76 -0.64
CA LYS A 162 38.63 -19.77 -1.68
C LYS A 162 39.34 -18.49 -1.28
N VAL A 163 40.20 -17.99 -2.16
CA VAL A 163 40.94 -16.74 -1.97
C VAL A 163 40.45 -15.77 -3.04
N ALA A 164 40.05 -14.57 -2.62
CA ALA A 164 39.82 -13.44 -3.51
C ALA A 164 41.00 -12.49 -3.37
N PHE A 165 41.81 -12.39 -4.42
CA PHE A 165 42.98 -11.53 -4.42
C PHE A 165 42.60 -10.05 -4.44
N ALA A 166 43.49 -9.19 -3.95
CA ALA A 166 43.26 -7.76 -3.83
C ALA A 166 42.97 -7.12 -5.20
N TYR A 167 43.73 -7.48 -6.24
CA TYR A 167 43.54 -6.97 -7.60
C TYR A 167 42.18 -7.39 -8.19
N GLU A 168 41.71 -8.62 -7.92
CA GLU A 168 40.41 -9.11 -8.40
C GLU A 168 39.24 -8.42 -7.70
N ARG A 169 39.38 -8.18 -6.39
CA ARG A 169 38.43 -7.39 -5.60
C ARG A 169 38.36 -5.96 -6.11
N TYR A 170 39.52 -5.33 -6.35
CA TYR A 170 39.61 -3.97 -6.87
C TYR A 170 39.00 -3.86 -8.28
N GLU A 171 39.31 -4.79 -9.19
CA GLU A 171 38.71 -4.82 -10.52
C GLU A 171 37.17 -4.95 -10.44
N SER A 172 36.68 -5.85 -9.57
CA SER A 172 35.26 -6.04 -9.33
C SER A 172 34.60 -4.79 -8.77
N TYR A 173 35.27 -4.10 -7.83
CA TYR A 173 34.84 -2.84 -7.26
C TYR A 173 34.70 -1.75 -8.33
N ILE A 174 35.74 -1.52 -9.15
CA ILE A 174 35.71 -0.51 -10.21
C ILE A 174 34.59 -0.80 -11.22
N LYS A 175 34.40 -2.06 -11.62
CA LYS A 175 33.30 -2.47 -12.51
C LYS A 175 31.92 -2.21 -11.90
N ALA A 176 31.73 -2.57 -10.63
CA ALA A 176 30.46 -2.36 -9.93
C ALA A 176 30.18 -0.86 -9.72
N GLN A 177 31.21 -0.08 -9.34
CA GLN A 177 31.14 1.35 -9.12
C GLN A 177 30.81 2.11 -10.41
N THR A 178 31.53 1.84 -11.50
CA THR A 178 31.30 2.50 -12.79
C THR A 178 29.87 2.27 -13.29
N ARG A 179 29.35 1.04 -13.15
CA ARG A 179 27.96 0.73 -13.50
C ARG A 179 26.97 1.47 -12.60
N ALA A 180 27.15 1.42 -11.28
CA ALA A 180 26.26 2.11 -10.35
C ALA A 180 26.23 3.63 -10.59
N MET A 181 27.39 4.23 -10.90
CA MET A 181 27.51 5.66 -11.22
C MET A 181 26.89 6.03 -12.56
N ALA A 182 26.98 5.16 -13.57
CA ALA A 182 26.30 5.37 -14.85
C ALA A 182 24.78 5.40 -14.66
N GLU A 183 24.22 4.43 -13.94
CA GLU A 183 22.79 4.42 -13.61
C GLU A 183 22.38 5.64 -12.78
N TYR A 184 23.16 6.00 -11.74
CA TYR A 184 22.88 7.18 -10.92
C TYR A 184 22.83 8.45 -11.78
N ARG A 185 23.82 8.68 -12.65
CA ARG A 185 23.83 9.85 -13.56
C ARG A 185 22.63 9.86 -14.50
N ASN A 186 22.23 8.71 -15.02
CA ASN A 186 21.06 8.60 -15.89
C ASN A 186 19.75 8.92 -15.14
N LEU A 187 19.58 8.41 -13.92
CA LEU A 187 18.40 8.69 -13.09
C LEU A 187 18.35 10.17 -12.70
N VAL A 188 19.48 10.75 -12.29
CA VAL A 188 19.59 12.17 -11.97
C VAL A 188 19.23 13.03 -13.18
N LYS A 189 19.71 12.68 -14.37
CA LYS A 189 19.36 13.39 -15.60
C LYS A 189 17.85 13.33 -15.88
N GLN A 190 17.24 12.14 -15.82
CA GLN A 190 15.80 11.99 -16.01
C GLN A 190 14.98 12.80 -15.00
N PHE A 191 15.46 12.86 -13.75
CA PHE A 191 14.81 13.62 -12.70
C PHE A 191 14.86 15.12 -12.99
N LEU A 192 16.04 15.65 -13.33
CA LEU A 192 16.20 17.06 -13.69
C LEU A 192 15.37 17.46 -14.93
N GLU A 193 15.18 16.57 -15.89
CA GLU A 193 14.34 16.83 -17.07
C GLU A 193 12.85 16.93 -16.72
N MET A 194 12.40 16.24 -15.66
CA MET A 194 11.01 16.21 -15.23
C MET A 194 10.65 17.21 -14.13
N THR A 195 11.62 17.66 -13.34
CA THR A 195 11.36 18.58 -12.21
C THR A 195 11.59 20.04 -12.56
N ASP A 196 10.86 20.91 -11.87
CA ASP A 196 11.07 22.36 -11.94
C ASP A 196 12.44 22.79 -11.42
N ALA A 197 12.87 23.98 -11.85
CA ALA A 197 14.18 24.53 -11.52
C ALA A 197 14.38 24.85 -10.03
N PHE A 198 13.29 25.10 -9.30
CA PHE A 198 13.31 25.52 -7.89
C PHE A 198 12.98 24.38 -6.92
N ASP A 199 12.95 23.14 -7.40
CA ASP A 199 12.70 21.97 -6.55
C ASP A 199 13.84 21.80 -5.52
N GLU A 200 13.49 21.72 -4.23
CA GLU A 200 14.43 21.53 -3.12
C GLU A 200 15.31 20.29 -3.30
N ARG A 201 14.80 19.27 -3.99
CA ARG A 201 15.53 18.02 -4.28
C ARG A 201 16.75 18.24 -5.15
N ARG A 202 16.79 19.29 -5.98
CA ARG A 202 17.97 19.63 -6.80
C ARG A 202 19.16 20.05 -5.94
N LEU A 203 18.94 20.84 -4.90
CA LEU A 203 19.98 21.17 -3.93
C LEU A 203 20.53 19.89 -3.26
N LYS A 204 19.64 18.95 -2.95
CA LYS A 204 20.03 17.68 -2.36
C LYS A 204 20.87 16.82 -3.33
N LEU A 205 20.62 16.86 -4.64
CA LEU A 205 21.48 16.21 -5.63
C LEU A 205 22.90 16.76 -5.65
N GLU A 206 23.06 18.08 -5.53
CA GLU A 206 24.38 18.71 -5.42
C GLU A 206 25.12 18.22 -4.18
N THR A 207 24.44 18.18 -3.03
CA THR A 207 25.04 17.65 -1.79
C THR A 207 25.42 16.17 -1.89
N MET A 208 24.60 15.34 -2.55
CA MET A 208 24.93 13.94 -2.82
C MET A 208 26.16 13.83 -3.73
N GLN A 209 26.25 14.67 -4.76
CA GLN A 209 27.39 14.68 -5.68
C GLN A 209 28.68 15.08 -4.96
N VAL A 210 28.65 16.16 -4.16
CA VAL A 210 29.78 16.56 -3.31
C VAL A 210 30.15 15.45 -2.33
N GLY A 211 29.16 14.73 -1.77
CA GLY A 211 29.38 13.57 -0.92
C GLY A 211 30.13 12.45 -1.65
N ILE A 212 29.74 12.12 -2.87
CA ILE A 212 30.45 11.14 -3.71
C ILE A 212 31.88 11.60 -3.97
N ASP A 213 32.07 12.85 -4.37
CA ASP A 213 33.39 13.38 -4.71
C ASP A 213 34.32 13.40 -3.48
N LYS A 214 33.78 13.75 -2.31
CA LYS A 214 34.51 13.67 -1.03
C LYS A 214 34.90 12.23 -0.70
N THR A 215 33.98 11.28 -0.78
CA THR A 215 34.29 9.86 -0.50
C THR A 215 35.36 9.32 -1.45
N ARG A 216 35.36 9.77 -2.71
CA ARG A 216 36.40 9.43 -3.68
C ARG A 216 37.74 10.05 -3.30
N ALA A 217 37.76 11.35 -2.96
CA ALA A 217 38.98 12.04 -2.55
C ALA A 217 39.55 11.52 -1.22
N GLU A 218 38.71 11.01 -0.31
CA GLU A 218 39.14 10.33 0.90
C GLU A 218 39.73 8.95 0.59
N ALA A 219 39.07 8.16 -0.27
CA ALA A 219 39.61 6.91 -0.77
C ALA A 219 40.98 7.10 -1.45
N ASP A 220 41.09 8.13 -2.31
CA ASP A 220 42.34 8.46 -2.99
C ASP A 220 43.42 8.96 -2.01
N ARG A 221 43.06 9.72 -0.96
CA ARG A 221 44.02 10.16 0.08
C ARG A 221 44.54 9.00 0.93
N ILE A 222 43.67 8.10 1.36
CA ILE A 222 44.08 6.91 2.13
C ILE A 222 45.04 6.06 1.29
N SER A 223 44.82 5.95 -0.03
CA SER A 223 45.77 5.25 -0.91
C SER A 223 47.13 5.96 -1.09
N LYS A 224 47.19 7.27 -0.81
CA LYS A 224 48.41 8.08 -0.95
C LYS A 224 49.17 8.25 0.34
N GLU A 225 48.52 8.28 1.51
CA GLU A 225 49.20 8.44 2.81
C GLU A 225 50.12 7.25 3.18
N GLU A 226 50.05 6.13 2.45
CA GLU A 226 51.03 5.03 2.55
C GLU A 226 52.29 5.26 1.68
N GLY A 227 52.35 6.32 0.89
CA GLY A 227 53.56 6.85 0.26
C GLY A 227 53.82 8.28 0.74
N GLU A 228 55.01 8.53 1.31
CA GLU A 228 55.42 9.84 1.85
C GLU A 228 54.94 11.07 1.04
N ASP A 229 54.51 12.09 1.80
CA ASP A 229 54.23 13.49 1.44
C ASP A 229 52.75 13.89 1.47
N ALA A 230 52.29 14.27 2.68
CA ALA A 230 51.10 15.08 2.87
C ALA A 230 51.33 16.48 2.26
N GLU A 231 50.96 16.67 1.00
CA GLU A 231 50.95 17.99 0.38
C GLU A 231 49.95 18.91 1.13
N GLU A 232 50.50 19.93 1.77
CA GLU A 232 49.78 21.02 2.42
C GLU A 232 48.86 21.70 1.40
N ILE A 233 47.55 21.65 1.65
CA ILE A 233 46.55 22.29 0.78
C ILE A 233 46.64 23.81 0.96
N VAL A 234 47.34 24.48 0.05
CA VAL A 234 47.28 25.95 -0.09
C VAL A 234 45.95 26.33 -0.71
N ILE A 235 45.03 26.84 0.11
CA ILE A 235 43.80 27.47 -0.36
C ILE A 235 44.18 28.82 -0.99
N VAL A 236 44.24 28.88 -2.33
CA VAL A 236 44.34 30.17 -3.04
C VAL A 236 42.93 30.74 -3.16
N ASP A 237 42.63 31.70 -2.29
CA ASP A 237 41.38 32.46 -2.35
C ASP A 237 41.43 33.41 -3.55
N LYS A 238 40.54 33.23 -4.53
CA LYS A 238 40.55 34.00 -5.80
C LYS A 238 40.01 35.44 -5.63
N TRP A 239 39.67 35.84 -4.42
CA TRP A 239 38.98 37.11 -4.11
C TRP A 239 39.63 37.91 -2.96
N GLY A 240 40.94 37.77 -2.77
CA GLY A 240 41.70 38.56 -1.79
C GLY A 240 42.63 39.61 -2.42
N LYS A 241 42.22 40.88 -2.36
CA LYS A 241 42.99 42.13 -2.58
C LYS A 241 43.24 42.59 -4.03
N CYS A 242 42.30 43.38 -4.56
CA CYS A 242 42.69 44.70 -5.06
C CYS A 242 42.94 45.57 -3.82
N ASP A 243 44.16 46.06 -3.64
CA ASP A 243 44.50 47.34 -2.97
C ASP A 243 46.02 47.41 -2.79
N ALA A 244 46.67 48.15 -3.71
CA ALA A 244 47.82 49.06 -3.53
C ALA A 244 48.48 49.35 -4.89
#